data_AF-A0AA51CCI2-F1
#
_entry.id   AF-A0AA51CCI2-F1
#
_cell.length_a   1.000
_cell.length_b   1.000
_cell.length_c   1.000
_cell.angle_alpha   90.00
_cell.angle_beta   90.00
_cell.angle_gamma   90.00
#
_symmetry.space_group_name_H-M   'P 1'
#
loop_
_entity.id
_entity.type
_entity.pdbx_description
1 polymer ?
#
loop_
_entity_poly.entity_id
_entity_poly.type
_entity_poly.pdbx_seq_one_letter_code
_entity_poly.pdbx_strand_id
1 'polypeptide(L)'
;MNSNEVCTVFNRFYDPIYRKYIMQPTVIEGIFWQEEIGARLNKEGLYEVNEVHIFIPFTVKSNRSFGIAREFEMNPTAYFTLRPEDKIMQGVSSGKSLTILSVNTLDYGSKGLQHWEVVAK
;
A
#
# COMPACT_ATOMS: atom_id res chain seq x y z
N MET A 1 -13.46 -9.53 -5.24
CA MET A 1 -12.41 -10.35 -4.58
C MET A 1 -12.80 -10.54 -3.12
N ASN A 2 -12.95 -11.78 -2.64
CA ASN A 2 -13.15 -12.07 -1.22
C ASN A 2 -11.89 -12.75 -0.72
N SER A 3 -10.98 -11.98 -0.14
CA SER A 3 -9.80 -12.49 0.55
C SER A 3 -9.90 -12.16 2.03
N ASN A 4 -9.28 -12.97 2.89
CA ASN A 4 -9.19 -12.71 4.33
C ASN A 4 -7.80 -12.17 4.72
N GLU A 5 -6.98 -11.79 3.73
CA GLU A 5 -5.65 -11.27 3.98
C GLU A 5 -5.68 -9.82 4.46
N VAL A 6 -4.64 -9.45 5.19
CA VAL A 6 -4.49 -8.16 5.85
C VAL A 6 -3.14 -7.56 5.48
N CYS A 7 -3.07 -6.24 5.30
CA CYS A 7 -1.81 -5.51 5.28
C CYS A 7 -1.81 -4.37 6.29
N THR A 8 -0.62 -3.85 6.53
CA THR A 8 -0.40 -2.58 7.19
C THR A 8 0.33 -1.63 6.26
N VAL A 9 -0.29 -0.49 5.95
CA VAL A 9 0.34 0.62 5.24
C VAL A 9 0.92 1.59 6.26
N PHE A 10 2.14 2.05 6.05
CA PHE A 10 2.77 3.07 6.87
C PHE A 10 2.98 4.35 6.06
N ASN A 11 2.22 5.39 6.41
CA ASN A 11 2.43 6.72 5.85
C ASN A 11 3.31 7.55 6.79
N ARG A 12 4.28 8.27 6.21
CA ARG A 12 5.15 9.17 6.96
C ARG A 12 4.53 10.57 7.03
N PHE A 13 4.42 11.14 8.23
CA PHE A 13 4.04 12.54 8.40
C PHE A 13 4.96 13.23 9.41
N TYR A 14 5.04 14.56 9.34
CA TYR A 14 5.81 15.35 10.29
C TYR A 14 4.91 15.79 11.44
N ASP A 15 5.33 15.48 12.67
CA ASP A 15 4.68 15.94 13.88
C ASP A 15 5.36 17.24 14.35
N PRO A 16 4.66 18.40 14.30
CA PRO A 16 5.23 19.68 14.68
C PRO A 16 5.42 19.84 16.20
N ILE A 17 4.68 19.07 17.01
CA ILE A 17 4.76 19.12 18.48
C ILE A 17 6.08 18.47 18.91
N TYR A 18 6.37 17.27 18.41
CA TYR A 18 7.59 16.53 18.74
C TYR A 18 8.74 16.76 17.77
N ARG A 19 8.53 17.58 16.73
CA ARG A 19 9.49 17.93 15.68
C ARG A 19 10.17 16.71 15.03
N LYS A 20 9.40 15.64 14.81
CA LYS A 20 9.90 14.37 14.28
C LYS A 20 8.97 13.82 13.23
N TYR A 21 9.51 12.98 12.35
CA TYR A 21 8.69 12.18 11.46
C TYR A 21 8.15 10.96 12.20
N ILE A 22 6.86 10.71 12.03
CA ILE A 22 6.15 9.57 12.59
C ILE A 22 5.67 8.70 11.44
N MET A 23 5.86 7.38 11.59
CA MET A 23 5.27 6.38 10.71
C MET A 23 3.90 6.02 11.26
N GLN A 24 2.86 6.28 10.49
CA GLN A 24 1.49 6.01 10.88
C GLN A 24 1.01 4.68 10.27
N PRO A 25 0.78 3.63 11.08
CA PRO A 25 0.28 2.36 10.59
C PRO A 25 -1.24 2.40 10.36
N THR A 26 -1.69 1.94 9.20
CA THR A 26 -3.09 1.70 8.87
C THR A 26 -3.28 0.24 8.50
N VAL A 27 -4.13 -0.45 9.23
CA VAL A 27 -4.47 -1.86 8.97
C VAL A 27 -5.61 -1.90 7.97
N ILE A 28 -5.45 -2.73 6.93
CA ILE A 28 -6.38 -2.88 5.82
C ILE A 28 -6.69 -4.37 5.65
N GLU A 29 -7.98 -4.72 5.67
CA GLU A 29 -8.49 -6.10 5.63
C GLU A 29 -9.25 -6.38 4.34
N GLY A 30 -9.02 -7.55 3.73
CA GLY A 30 -9.73 -7.98 2.53
C GLY A 30 -8.98 -7.69 1.23
N ILE A 31 -7.65 -7.75 1.29
CA ILE A 31 -6.76 -7.49 0.16
C ILE A 31 -6.28 -8.80 -0.49
N PHE A 32 -5.70 -8.73 -1.67
CA PHE A 32 -5.14 -9.90 -2.34
C PHE A 32 -3.67 -9.68 -2.69
N TRP A 33 -2.81 -10.60 -2.28
CA TRP A 33 -1.38 -10.59 -2.59
C TRP A 33 -1.07 -11.51 -3.77
N GLN A 34 -0.28 -11.01 -4.71
CA GLN A 34 0.28 -11.78 -5.81
C GLN A 34 1.78 -11.52 -5.89
N GLU A 35 2.56 -12.50 -5.46
CA GLU A 35 4.01 -12.48 -5.63
C GLU A 35 4.36 -12.81 -7.08
N GLU A 36 5.13 -11.95 -7.74
CA GLU A 36 5.72 -12.26 -9.04
C GLU A 36 7.22 -12.51 -8.85
N ILE A 37 7.61 -13.77 -8.98
CA ILE A 37 9.03 -14.15 -8.98
C ILE A 37 9.50 -14.09 -10.43
N GLY A 38 10.15 -12.98 -10.78
CA GLY A 38 10.69 -12.76 -12.11
C GLY A 38 12.20 -12.54 -12.10
N ALA A 39 12.89 -12.97 -13.16
CA ALA A 39 14.24 -12.52 -13.45
C ALA A 39 14.25 -11.85 -14.83
N ARG A 40 14.71 -10.60 -14.92
CA ARG A 40 14.89 -9.90 -16.19
C ARG A 40 16.35 -9.95 -16.60
N LEU A 41 16.61 -10.36 -17.84
CA LEU A 41 17.94 -10.32 -18.43
C LEU A 41 18.09 -9.02 -19.22
N ASN A 42 18.94 -8.11 -18.74
CA ASN A 42 19.31 -6.90 -19.47
C ASN A 42 20.78 -7.01 -19.94
N LYS A 43 21.26 -6.05 -20.74
CA LYS A 43 22.65 -6.05 -21.24
C LYS A 43 23.73 -6.10 -20.13
N GLU A 44 23.37 -5.75 -18.91
CA GLU A 44 24.24 -5.69 -17.73
C GLU A 44 24.16 -6.95 -16.84
N GLY A 45 23.28 -7.91 -17.16
CA GLY A 45 23.14 -9.17 -16.42
C GLY A 45 21.70 -9.55 -16.07
N LEU A 46 21.57 -10.61 -15.27
CA LEU A 46 20.30 -11.10 -14.73
C LEU A 46 19.94 -10.30 -13.47
N TYR A 47 18.78 -9.64 -13.46
CA TYR A 47 18.26 -8.91 -12.30
C TYR A 47 17.00 -9.59 -11.77
N GLU A 48 16.96 -9.83 -10.45
CA GLU A 48 15.76 -10.29 -9.76
C GLU A 48 14.71 -9.16 -9.70
N VAL A 49 13.59 -9.41 -10.36
CA VAL A 49 12.36 -8.62 -10.31
C VAL A 49 11.42 -9.36 -9.37
N ASN A 50 11.80 -9.36 -8.08
CA ASN A 50 10.91 -9.80 -7.01
C ASN A 50 10.01 -8.61 -6.67
N GLU A 51 8.91 -8.48 -7.41
CA GLU A 51 7.88 -7.48 -7.17
C GLU A 51 6.63 -8.17 -6.64
N VAL A 52 5.88 -7.45 -5.81
CA VAL A 52 4.64 -7.95 -5.23
C VAL A 52 3.51 -7.03 -5.66
N HIS A 53 2.51 -7.62 -6.32
CA HIS A 53 1.29 -6.94 -6.70
C HIS A 53 0.25 -7.15 -5.60
N ILE A 54 -0.30 -6.05 -5.10
CA ILE A 54 -1.24 -6.04 -3.99
C ILE A 54 -2.51 -5.36 -4.47
N PHE A 55 -3.60 -6.11 -4.52
CA PHE A 55 -4.88 -5.63 -5.00
C PHE A 55 -5.77 -5.28 -3.80
N ILE A 56 -6.11 -3.99 -3.68
CA ILE A 56 -6.86 -3.43 -2.56
C ILE A 56 -8.20 -2.91 -3.08
N PRO A 57 -9.32 -3.58 -2.82
CA PRO A 57 -10.64 -3.09 -3.24
C PRO A 57 -10.97 -1.70 -2.67
N PHE A 58 -11.76 -0.88 -3.38
CA PHE A 58 -12.18 0.42 -2.84
C PHE A 58 -13.12 0.30 -1.63
N THR A 59 -13.71 -0.88 -1.44
CA THR A 59 -14.64 -1.22 -0.37
C THR A 59 -13.98 -1.88 0.83
N VAL A 60 -12.64 -1.89 0.87
CA VAL A 60 -11.85 -2.52 1.92
C VAL A 60 -12.16 -1.96 3.31
N LYS A 61 -12.05 -2.79 4.34
CA LYS A 61 -12.17 -2.33 5.73
C LYS A 61 -10.81 -1.88 6.23
N SER A 62 -10.76 -0.74 6.91
CA SER A 62 -9.53 -0.21 7.49
C SER A 62 -9.81 0.62 8.73
N ASN A 63 -8.80 0.76 9.59
CA ASN A 63 -8.91 1.58 10.80
C ASN A 63 -8.81 3.10 10.53
N ARG A 64 -8.59 3.50 9.27
CA ARG A 64 -8.61 4.88 8.75
C ARG A 64 -9.25 4.93 7.38
N SER A 65 -9.76 6.08 6.99
CA SER A 65 -10.34 6.27 5.65
C SER A 65 -9.24 6.49 4.61
N PHE A 66 -9.43 5.96 3.40
CA PHE A 66 -8.59 6.35 2.27
C PHE A 66 -8.82 7.84 1.98
N GLY A 67 -7.74 8.59 1.75
CA GLY A 67 -7.82 10.00 1.38
C GLY A 67 -6.79 10.37 0.32
N ILE A 68 -7.01 11.50 -0.34
CA ILE A 68 -6.01 12.12 -1.22
C ILE A 68 -4.90 12.81 -0.39
N ALA A 69 -3.84 13.28 -1.05
CA ALA A 69 -2.71 13.97 -0.42
C ALA A 69 -3.09 15.06 0.55
N ARG A 70 -3.96 15.94 0.10
CA ARG A 70 -4.42 17.05 0.90
C ARG A 70 -5.16 16.60 2.17
N GLU A 71 -6.00 15.58 2.07
CA GLU A 71 -6.77 15.08 3.23
C GLU A 71 -5.87 14.46 4.29
N PHE A 72 -4.90 13.66 3.85
CA PHE A 72 -3.88 13.10 4.75
C PHE A 72 -3.00 14.17 5.39
N GLU A 73 -2.58 15.19 4.64
CA GLU A 73 -1.77 16.28 5.20
C GLU A 73 -2.54 17.11 6.23
N MET A 74 -3.83 17.33 6.00
CA MET A 74 -4.69 18.08 6.93
C MET A 74 -5.04 17.27 8.19
N ASN A 75 -5.24 15.95 8.06
CA ASN A 75 -5.58 15.09 9.18
C ASN A 75 -4.97 13.70 9.00
N PRO A 76 -3.65 13.55 9.29
CA PRO A 76 -2.97 12.28 9.11
C PRO A 76 -3.63 11.21 9.98
N THR A 77 -4.11 11.56 11.18
CA THR A 77 -4.69 10.56 12.09
C THR A 77 -5.99 9.91 11.61
N ALA A 78 -6.76 10.57 10.74
CA ALA A 78 -8.03 10.07 10.21
C ALA A 78 -7.89 9.39 8.83
N TYR A 79 -6.89 9.79 8.06
CA TYR A 79 -6.71 9.32 6.68
C TYR A 79 -5.46 8.48 6.51
N PHE A 80 -5.45 7.67 5.46
CA PHE A 80 -4.25 7.02 4.94
C PHE A 80 -4.21 7.21 3.43
N THR A 81 -3.02 7.07 2.85
CA THR A 81 -2.82 7.18 1.41
C THR A 81 -2.02 6.00 0.89
N LEU A 82 -2.14 5.75 -0.41
CA LEU A 82 -1.25 4.83 -1.14
C LEU A 82 -0.43 5.67 -2.11
N ARG A 83 0.86 5.82 -1.86
CA ARG A 83 1.80 6.54 -2.74
C ARG A 83 3.10 5.78 -2.91
N PRO A 84 3.83 6.04 -4.01
CA PRO A 84 5.25 5.69 -4.08
C PRO A 84 6.00 6.17 -2.82
N GLU A 85 6.96 5.37 -2.38
CA GLU A 85 7.79 5.55 -1.16
C GLU A 85 7.10 5.27 0.18
N ASP A 86 5.77 5.17 0.25
CA ASP A 86 5.10 4.63 1.43
C ASP A 86 5.51 3.17 1.65
N LYS A 87 5.42 2.69 2.90
CA LYS A 87 5.72 1.29 3.23
C LYS A 87 4.44 0.48 3.32
N ILE A 88 4.48 -0.77 2.86
CA ILE A 88 3.39 -1.72 3.01
C ILE A 88 3.95 -3.04 3.53
N MET A 89 3.24 -3.68 4.46
CA MET A 89 3.67 -4.91 5.11
C MET A 89 2.52 -5.90 5.12
N GLN A 90 2.82 -7.17 4.88
CA GLN A 90 1.85 -8.25 5.05
C GLN A 90 1.55 -8.47 6.54
N GLY A 91 0.27 -8.56 6.90
CA GLY A 91 -0.20 -8.71 8.27
C GLY A 91 -0.23 -7.40 9.08
N VAL A 92 -0.39 -7.54 10.40
CA VAL A 92 -0.64 -6.42 11.34
C VAL A 92 0.63 -5.97 12.08
N SER A 93 1.39 -6.92 12.63
CA SER A 93 2.41 -6.61 13.64
C SER A 93 3.79 -7.24 13.41
N SER A 94 3.94 -8.08 12.39
CA SER A 94 5.22 -8.74 12.09
C SER A 94 5.30 -9.09 10.62
N GLY A 95 6.38 -8.67 9.96
CA GLY A 95 6.62 -8.95 8.55
C GLY A 95 7.73 -8.08 7.99
N LYS A 96 8.16 -8.41 6.76
CA LYS A 96 9.04 -7.54 5.98
C LYS A 96 8.18 -6.42 5.39
N SER A 97 8.57 -5.17 5.63
CA SER A 97 7.97 -4.02 4.94
C SER A 97 8.57 -3.91 3.53
N LEU A 98 7.69 -3.79 2.54
CA LEU A 98 8.02 -3.45 1.16
C LEU A 98 7.82 -1.94 0.95
N THR A 99 8.51 -1.38 -0.02
CA THR A 99 8.36 -0.01 -0.48
C THR A 99 7.40 0.00 -1.65
N ILE A 100 6.36 0.82 -1.58
CA ILE A 100 5.46 1.02 -2.72
C ILE A 100 6.23 1.72 -3.84
N LEU A 101 6.23 1.10 -5.01
CA LEU A 101 6.86 1.61 -6.23
C LEU A 101 5.84 2.38 -7.08
N SER A 102 4.63 1.85 -7.21
CA SER A 102 3.56 2.45 -7.99
C SER A 102 2.19 2.05 -7.46
N VAL A 103 1.18 2.87 -7.80
CA VAL A 103 -0.22 2.65 -7.45
C VAL A 103 -1.07 2.96 -8.68
N ASN A 104 -1.79 1.97 -9.19
CA ASN A 104 -2.76 2.12 -10.26
C ASN A 104 -4.17 2.16 -9.66
N THR A 105 -4.98 3.11 -10.12
CA THR A 105 -6.40 3.21 -9.73
C THR A 105 -7.25 2.59 -10.83
N LEU A 106 -7.88 1.45 -10.53
CA LEU A 106 -8.64 0.67 -11.49
C LEU A 106 -10.14 0.83 -11.21
N ASP A 107 -10.74 1.88 -11.79
CA ASP A 107 -12.16 2.23 -11.63
C ASP A 107 -13.02 1.72 -12.79
N TYR A 108 -13.15 0.40 -12.91
CA TYR A 108 -13.87 -0.25 -14.02
C TYR A 108 -15.42 -0.14 -13.94
N GLY A 109 -15.97 0.88 -13.29
CA GLY A 109 -17.41 1.20 -13.24
C GLY A 109 -18.30 0.24 -12.42
N SER A 110 -17.85 -1.00 -12.18
CA SER A 110 -18.50 -1.95 -11.27
C SER A 110 -17.81 -1.97 -9.91
N LYS A 111 -18.58 -1.79 -8.83
CA LYS A 111 -18.06 -1.80 -7.45
C LYS A 111 -17.26 -3.05 -7.09
N GLY A 112 -17.56 -4.20 -7.71
CA GLY A 112 -16.85 -5.45 -7.46
C GLY A 112 -15.49 -5.56 -8.15
N LEU A 113 -15.21 -4.67 -9.12
CA LEU A 113 -13.98 -4.63 -9.91
C LEU A 113 -13.12 -3.41 -9.60
N GLN A 114 -13.64 -2.46 -8.82
CA GLN A 114 -12.94 -1.26 -8.38
C GLN A 114 -11.88 -1.59 -7.33
N HIS A 115 -10.61 -1.35 -7.64
CA HIS A 115 -9.50 -1.59 -6.73
C HIS A 115 -8.29 -0.72 -7.05
N TRP A 116 -7.40 -0.58 -6.08
CA TRP A 116 -6.04 -0.14 -6.29
C TRP A 116 -5.15 -1.35 -6.53
N GLU A 117 -4.30 -1.28 -7.53
CA GLU A 117 -3.18 -2.20 -7.69
C GLU A 117 -1.92 -1.49 -7.21
N VAL A 118 -1.30 -2.04 -6.17
CA VAL A 118 -0.09 -1.50 -5.54
C VAL A 118 1.06 -2.44 -5.86
N VAL A 119 2.11 -1.93 -6.48
CA VAL A 119 3.34 -2.68 -6.76
C VAL A 119 4.38 -2.31 -5.71
N ALA A 120 5.00 -3.28 -5.06
CA ALA A 120 5.96 -3.05 -3.98
C ALA A 120 7.17 -4.01 -3.97
N LYS A 121 8.31 -3.54 -3.40
CA LYS A 121 9.56 -4.31 -3.24
C LYS A 121 10.34 -4.00 -1.96
#